data_AF-A0A0V7ZYA3-F1
#
_entry.id   AF-A0A0V7ZYA3-F1
#
_cell.length_a   1.000
_cell.length_b   1.000
_cell.length_c   1.000
_cell.angle_alpha   90.00
_cell.angle_beta   90.00
_cell.angle_gamma   90.00
#
_symmetry.space_group_name_H-M   'P 1'
#
loop_
_entity.id
_entity.type
_entity.pdbx_description
1 polymer ?
#
loop_
_entity_poly.entity_id
_entity_poly.type
_entity_poly.pdbx_seq_one_letter_code
_entity_poly.pdbx_strand_id
1 'polypeptide(L)'
;MKKSQYIVVVGCGRLGSILASRLSGEGNSVVVIDRNEEAFKSLSSEFSGFQVTADATELATLRAAKADKADCLLAVTDSDNINIMVAQIAKKLFGVSSVLARVFDPAREAIYGEFGIATISPTQLSTEAFIQILESQFQQEKL
;
A
#
# COMPACT_ATOMS: atom_id res chain seq x y z
N MET A 1 23.10 5.41 9.82
CA MET A 1 21.88 4.74 10.33
C MET A 1 20.73 5.10 9.41
N LYS A 2 19.94 4.10 8.94
CA LYS A 2 18.74 4.36 8.14
C LYS A 2 17.72 5.07 9.04
N LYS A 3 17.15 6.19 8.59
CA LYS A 3 16.16 6.95 9.37
C LYS A 3 14.89 6.11 9.51
N SER A 4 14.40 5.94 10.74
CA SER A 4 13.09 5.32 11.00
C SER A 4 12.00 6.25 10.49
N GLN A 5 11.11 5.72 9.65
CA GLN A 5 9.96 6.46 9.11
C GLN A 5 8.67 6.05 9.82
N TYR A 6 7.70 6.96 9.88
CA TYR A 6 6.34 6.67 10.30
C TYR A 6 5.46 6.36 9.07
N ILE A 7 4.95 5.13 9.02
CA ILE A 7 4.25 4.60 7.85
C ILE A 7 2.87 4.11 8.23
N VAL A 8 1.85 4.59 7.52
CA VAL A 8 0.48 4.10 7.64
C VAL A 8 0.20 3.15 6.48
N VAL A 9 -0.19 1.92 6.78
CA VAL A 9 -0.59 0.90 5.80
C VAL A 9 -2.09 0.69 5.91
N VAL A 10 -2.81 0.90 4.81
CA VAL A 10 -4.26 0.74 4.74
C VAL A 10 -4.59 -0.52 3.93
N GLY A 11 -5.22 -1.48 4.60
CA GLY A 11 -5.43 -2.85 4.17
C GLY A 11 -4.38 -3.79 4.77
N CYS A 12 -4.83 -4.82 5.49
CA CYS A 12 -4.04 -5.90 6.08
C CYS A 12 -4.34 -7.25 5.40
N GLY A 13 -4.76 -7.24 4.13
CA GLY A 13 -4.77 -8.43 3.30
C GLY A 13 -3.34 -8.92 2.97
N ARG A 14 -3.22 -9.88 2.05
CA ARG A 14 -1.93 -10.53 1.72
C ARG A 14 -0.76 -9.56 1.49
N LEU A 15 -0.96 -8.53 0.65
CA LEU A 15 0.10 -7.57 0.37
C LEU A 15 0.38 -6.67 1.58
N GLY A 16 -0.67 -6.13 2.18
CA GLY A 16 -0.55 -5.17 3.28
C GLY A 16 0.10 -5.76 4.53
N SER A 17 -0.23 -7.01 4.88
CA SER A 17 0.38 -7.67 6.04
C SER A 17 1.87 -7.96 5.83
N ILE A 18 2.27 -8.36 4.61
CA ILE A 18 3.68 -8.56 4.24
C ILE A 18 4.44 -7.24 4.28
N LEU A 19 3.88 -6.18 3.68
CA LEU A 19 4.48 -4.84 3.71
C LEU A 19 4.65 -4.34 5.13
N ALA A 20 3.58 -4.38 5.93
CA ALA A 20 3.59 -3.91 7.30
C ALA A 20 4.61 -4.66 8.18
N SER A 21 4.63 -5.99 8.06
CA SER A 21 5.57 -6.85 8.79
C SER A 21 7.01 -6.52 8.45
N ARG A 22 7.34 -6.46 7.15
CA ARG A 22 8.69 -6.17 6.68
C ARG A 22 9.13 -4.76 7.07
N LEU A 23 8.29 -3.76 6.86
CA LEU A 23 8.59 -2.38 7.22
C LEU A 23 8.81 -2.23 8.74
N SER A 24 8.00 -2.90 9.55
CA SER A 24 8.17 -2.93 11.01
C SER A 24 9.48 -3.63 11.40
N GLY A 25 9.79 -4.78 10.82
CA GLY A 25 11.04 -5.51 11.06
C GLY A 25 12.30 -4.75 10.61
N GLU A 26 12.18 -3.87 9.61
CA GLU A 26 13.24 -2.92 9.21
C GLU A 26 13.41 -1.73 10.19
N GLY A 27 12.64 -1.70 11.29
CA GLY A 27 12.73 -0.69 12.35
C GLY A 27 11.87 0.55 12.11
N ASN A 28 10.92 0.52 11.17
CA ASN A 28 9.99 1.63 10.97
C ASN A 28 8.83 1.57 11.97
N SER A 29 8.27 2.74 12.29
CA SER A 29 7.05 2.85 13.07
C SER A 29 5.84 2.67 12.16
N VAL A 30 5.17 1.53 12.25
CA VAL A 30 4.07 1.16 11.35
C VAL A 30 2.73 1.19 12.07
N VAL A 31 1.71 1.76 11.42
CA VAL A 31 0.30 1.57 11.80
C VAL A 31 -0.41 0.87 10.64
N VAL A 32 -1.14 -0.19 10.94
CA VAL A 32 -1.93 -0.94 9.97
C VAL A 32 -3.40 -0.73 10.25
N ILE A 33 -4.15 -0.35 9.23
CA ILE A 33 -5.60 -0.14 9.30
C ILE A 33 -6.27 -1.22 8.46
N ASP A 34 -7.23 -1.94 9.03
CA ASP A 34 -8.14 -2.81 8.28
C ASP A 34 -9.52 -2.78 8.93
N ARG A 35 -10.58 -2.99 8.15
CA ARG A 35 -11.95 -3.08 8.68
C ARG A 35 -12.23 -4.42 9.36
N ASN A 36 -11.47 -5.45 8.98
CA ASN A 36 -11.60 -6.80 9.52
C ASN A 36 -10.46 -7.08 10.50
N GLU A 37 -10.79 -7.19 11.79
CA GLU A 37 -9.81 -7.51 12.84
C GLU A 37 -9.07 -8.82 12.60
N GLU A 38 -9.74 -9.80 11.99
CA GLU A 38 -9.14 -11.10 11.68
C GLU A 38 -8.00 -10.99 10.66
N ALA A 39 -7.95 -9.92 9.85
CA ALA A 39 -6.88 -9.69 8.88
C ALA A 39 -5.51 -9.56 9.57
N PHE A 40 -5.47 -9.04 10.80
CA PHE A 40 -4.23 -8.85 11.55
C PHE A 40 -3.53 -10.16 11.94
N LYS A 41 -4.24 -11.31 11.91
CA LYS A 41 -3.62 -12.64 12.08
C LYS A 41 -2.58 -12.96 10.99
N SER A 42 -2.62 -12.24 9.87
CA SER A 42 -1.64 -12.38 8.77
C SER A 42 -0.37 -11.57 9.00
N LEU A 43 -0.28 -10.78 10.08
CA LEU A 43 0.94 -10.08 10.47
C LEU A 43 1.93 -11.08 11.07
N SER A 44 3.20 -10.95 10.72
CA SER A 44 4.25 -11.79 11.28
C SER A 44 4.44 -11.56 12.78
N SER A 45 5.05 -12.51 13.48
CA SER A 45 5.44 -12.36 14.89
C SER A 45 6.45 -11.24 15.13
N GLU A 46 7.13 -10.75 14.08
CA GLU A 46 8.08 -9.64 14.14
C GLU A 46 7.41 -8.28 14.07
N PHE A 47 6.12 -8.23 13.72
CA PHE A 47 5.38 -6.97 13.66
C PHE A 47 5.20 -6.39 15.06
N SER A 48 5.71 -5.17 15.26
CA SER A 48 5.65 -4.42 16.53
C SER A 48 4.89 -3.09 16.41
N GLY A 49 4.23 -2.87 15.28
CA GLY A 49 3.42 -1.67 15.02
C GLY A 49 2.04 -1.70 15.69
N PHE A 50 1.24 -0.68 15.41
CA PHE A 50 -0.15 -0.59 15.90
C PHE A 50 -1.14 -1.11 14.88
N GLN A 51 -2.22 -1.71 15.37
CA GLN A 51 -3.35 -2.20 14.58
C GLN A 51 -4.57 -1.32 14.85
N VAL A 52 -5.31 -0.95 13.81
CA VAL A 52 -6.52 -0.14 13.90
C VAL A 52 -7.64 -0.84 13.13
N THR A 53 -8.59 -1.40 13.87
CA THR A 53 -9.81 -2.00 13.30
C THR A 53 -10.84 -0.90 12.98
N ALA A 54 -10.89 -0.42 11.74
CA ALA A 54 -11.82 0.63 11.34
C ALA A 54 -11.95 0.77 9.80
N ASP A 55 -12.99 1.48 9.35
CA ASP A 55 -13.11 1.89 7.94
C ASP A 55 -12.15 3.04 7.63
N ALA A 56 -11.18 2.80 6.75
CA ALA A 56 -10.16 3.78 6.40
C ALA A 56 -10.68 4.95 5.54
N THR A 57 -11.88 4.83 4.96
CA THR A 57 -12.53 5.93 4.24
C THR A 57 -13.07 7.02 5.17
N GLU A 58 -13.19 6.71 6.47
CA GLU A 58 -13.59 7.67 7.48
C GLU A 58 -12.41 8.55 7.93
N LEU A 59 -12.65 9.86 7.97
CA LEU A 59 -11.65 10.83 8.40
C LEU A 59 -11.18 10.59 9.85
N ALA A 60 -12.07 10.09 10.71
CA ALA A 60 -11.78 9.76 12.11
C ALA A 60 -10.73 8.64 12.22
N THR A 61 -10.80 7.63 11.35
CA THR A 61 -9.85 6.52 11.30
C THR A 61 -8.44 6.99 10.98
N LEU A 62 -8.28 7.83 9.96
CA LEU A 62 -6.98 8.38 9.57
C LEU A 62 -6.41 9.33 10.65
N ARG A 63 -7.27 10.05 11.38
CA ARG A 63 -6.85 10.82 12.57
C ARG A 63 -6.39 9.92 13.71
N ALA A 64 -7.11 8.84 14.00
CA ALA A 64 -6.72 7.88 15.03
C ALA A 64 -5.36 7.23 14.70
N ALA A 65 -5.10 6.96 13.42
CA ALA A 65 -3.82 6.52 12.89
C ALA A 65 -2.77 7.65 12.74
N LYS A 66 -3.04 8.87 13.24
CA LYS A 66 -2.13 10.03 13.17
C LYS A 66 -1.56 10.27 11.77
N ALA A 67 -2.38 10.12 10.73
CA ALA A 67 -1.93 10.21 9.35
C ALA A 67 -1.26 11.55 9.01
N ASP A 68 -1.57 12.63 9.73
CA ASP A 68 -0.91 13.95 9.60
C ASP A 68 0.57 13.94 9.98
N LYS A 69 1.03 12.91 10.69
CA LYS A 69 2.43 12.71 11.05
C LYS A 69 3.15 11.71 10.14
N ALA A 70 2.42 11.04 9.24
CA ALA A 70 2.97 10.01 8.38
C ALA A 70 3.99 10.57 7.40
N ASP A 71 5.18 9.97 7.38
CA ASP A 71 6.12 10.20 6.29
C ASP A 71 5.60 9.57 4.99
N CYS A 72 4.88 8.44 5.11
CA CYS A 72 4.33 7.71 3.99
C CYS A 72 2.97 7.06 4.34
N LEU A 73 2.05 7.06 3.38
CA LEU A 73 0.82 6.26 3.45
C LEU A 73 0.73 5.31 2.26
N LEU A 74 0.47 4.03 2.54
CA LEU A 74 0.31 2.95 1.57
C LEU A 74 -1.16 2.51 1.55
N ALA A 75 -1.89 2.79 0.47
CA ALA A 75 -3.27 2.35 0.27
C ALA A 75 -3.29 1.05 -0.55
N VAL A 76 -3.36 -0.09 0.11
CA VAL A 76 -3.11 -1.42 -0.46
C VAL A 76 -4.26 -2.41 -0.25
N THR A 77 -5.48 -1.88 -0.07
CA THR A 77 -6.70 -2.70 0.01
C THR A 77 -7.01 -3.38 -1.33
N ASP A 78 -7.96 -4.30 -1.35
CA ASP A 78 -8.48 -4.98 -2.54
C ASP A 78 -9.45 -4.15 -3.39
N SER A 79 -9.74 -2.92 -2.97
CA SER A 79 -10.63 -2.02 -3.70
C SER A 79 -9.90 -0.78 -4.20
N ASP A 80 -9.84 -0.62 -5.52
CA ASP A 80 -9.32 0.60 -6.15
C ASP A 80 -10.12 1.85 -5.72
N ASN A 81 -11.41 1.71 -5.41
CA ASN A 81 -12.23 2.84 -4.93
C ASN A 81 -11.80 3.29 -3.52
N ILE A 82 -11.51 2.34 -2.63
CA ILE A 82 -11.00 2.65 -1.29
C ILE A 82 -9.59 3.25 -1.41
N ASN A 83 -8.74 2.67 -2.26
CA ASN A 83 -7.35 3.11 -2.39
C ASN A 83 -7.26 4.55 -2.91
N ILE A 84 -8.02 4.92 -3.95
CA ILE A 84 -8.02 6.30 -4.45
C ILE A 84 -8.56 7.29 -3.41
N MET A 85 -9.67 6.95 -2.74
CA MET A 85 -10.30 7.82 -1.75
C MET A 85 -9.37 8.07 -0.57
N VAL A 86 -8.80 7.02 0.01
CA VAL A 86 -7.85 7.12 1.13
C VAL A 86 -6.61 7.91 0.72
N ALA A 87 -6.05 7.62 -0.46
CA ALA A 87 -4.86 8.32 -0.94
C ALA A 87 -5.11 9.82 -1.17
N GLN A 88 -6.29 10.18 -1.69
CA GLN A 88 -6.68 11.58 -1.83
C GLN A 88 -6.86 12.27 -0.48
N ILE A 89 -7.54 11.63 0.48
CA ILE A 89 -7.72 12.17 1.82
C ILE A 89 -6.36 12.40 2.48
N ALA A 90 -5.47 11.40 2.42
CA ALA A 90 -4.11 11.48 2.97
C ALA A 90 -3.33 12.67 2.38
N LYS A 91 -3.37 12.82 1.05
CA LYS A 91 -2.61 13.86 0.35
C LYS A 91 -3.21 15.26 0.53
N LYS A 92 -4.53 15.40 0.44
CA LYS A 92 -5.22 16.71 0.43
C LYS A 92 -5.58 17.22 1.82
N LEU A 93 -5.97 16.34 2.74
CA LEU A 93 -6.46 16.75 4.07
C LEU A 93 -5.41 16.56 5.16
N PHE A 94 -4.57 15.52 5.06
CA PHE A 94 -3.51 15.26 6.04
C PHE A 94 -2.13 15.77 5.61
N GLY A 95 -1.98 16.17 4.35
CA GLY A 95 -0.73 16.72 3.82
C GLY A 95 0.41 15.71 3.75
N VAL A 96 0.11 14.42 3.69
CA VAL A 96 1.13 13.36 3.57
C VAL A 96 1.88 13.53 2.25
N SER A 97 3.20 13.72 2.32
CA SER A 97 4.03 14.01 1.15
C SER A 97 4.18 12.80 0.21
N SER A 98 4.31 11.61 0.78
CA SER A 98 4.47 10.36 0.03
C SER A 98 3.24 9.48 0.20
N VAL A 99 2.46 9.34 -0.87
CA VAL A 99 1.27 8.47 -0.88
C VAL A 99 1.39 7.53 -2.05
N LEU A 100 1.35 6.23 -1.76
CA LEU A 100 1.38 5.16 -2.76
C LEU A 100 0.07 4.38 -2.68
N ALA A 101 -0.52 4.09 -3.84
CA ALA A 101 -1.74 3.33 -3.93
C ALA A 101 -1.56 2.10 -4.82
N ARG A 102 -2.21 1.01 -4.44
CA ARG A 102 -2.35 -0.15 -5.30
C ARG A 102 -3.52 0.04 -6.25
N VAL A 103 -3.30 -0.27 -7.53
CA VAL A 103 -4.34 -0.19 -8.57
C VAL A 103 -4.43 -1.50 -9.34
N PHE A 104 -5.56 -2.18 -9.26
CA PHE A 104 -5.76 -3.41 -10.03
C PHE A 104 -6.16 -3.14 -11.48
N ASP A 105 -7.05 -2.18 -11.70
CA ASP A 105 -7.53 -1.78 -13.01
C ASP A 105 -6.59 -0.74 -13.64
N PRO A 106 -5.75 -1.11 -14.62
CA PRO A 106 -4.78 -0.20 -15.22
C PRO A 106 -5.40 1.05 -15.83
N ALA A 107 -6.66 0.97 -16.27
CA ALA A 107 -7.37 2.12 -16.85
C ALA A 107 -7.57 3.26 -15.83
N ARG A 108 -7.47 2.96 -14.53
CA ARG A 108 -7.64 3.93 -13.45
C ARG A 108 -6.37 4.67 -13.09
N GLU A 109 -5.19 4.18 -13.48
CA GLU A 109 -3.91 4.77 -13.06
C GLU A 109 -3.77 6.24 -13.47
N ALA A 110 -4.28 6.61 -14.66
CA ALA A 110 -4.26 7.99 -15.13
C ALA A 110 -4.89 8.96 -14.10
N ILE A 111 -6.01 8.54 -13.50
CA ILE A 111 -6.74 9.34 -12.50
C ILE A 111 -5.90 9.53 -11.22
N TYR A 112 -5.16 8.50 -10.78
CA TYR A 112 -4.25 8.65 -9.65
C TYR A 112 -3.11 9.63 -9.95
N GLY A 113 -2.59 9.58 -11.18
CA GLY A 113 -1.56 10.49 -11.67
C GLY A 113 -2.01 11.95 -11.66
N GLU A 114 -3.26 12.24 -12.04
CA GLU A 114 -3.86 13.59 -11.96
C GLU A 114 -3.89 14.13 -10.52
N PHE A 115 -3.98 13.26 -9.52
CA PHE A 115 -3.91 13.62 -8.10
C PHE A 115 -2.48 13.60 -7.53
N GLY A 116 -1.48 13.31 -8.37
CA GLY A 116 -0.08 13.17 -7.98
C GLY A 116 0.16 11.99 -7.05
N ILE A 117 -0.68 10.96 -7.09
CA ILE A 117 -0.54 9.75 -6.26
C ILE A 117 0.30 8.75 -7.04
N ALA A 118 1.36 8.23 -6.42
CA ALA A 118 2.16 7.18 -7.04
C ALA A 118 1.40 5.84 -6.99
N THR A 119 1.46 5.05 -8.06
CA THR A 119 0.72 3.78 -8.15
C THR A 119 1.65 2.59 -8.31
N ILE A 120 1.17 1.45 -7.84
CA ILE A 120 1.69 0.13 -8.21
C ILE A 120 0.51 -0.68 -8.73
N SER A 121 0.59 -1.14 -9.98
CA SER A 121 -0.36 -2.09 -10.54
C SER A 121 0.22 -3.50 -10.58
N PRO A 122 -0.23 -4.42 -9.70
CA PRO A 122 0.17 -5.82 -9.79
C PRO A 122 -0.19 -6.43 -11.14
N THR A 123 -1.27 -5.96 -11.78
CA THR A 123 -1.71 -6.43 -13.09
C THR A 123 -0.66 -6.09 -14.15
N GLN A 124 -0.25 -4.82 -14.25
CA GLN A 124 0.79 -4.40 -15.20
C GLN A 124 2.14 -5.07 -14.92
N LEU A 125 2.58 -5.07 -13.65
CA LEU A 125 3.83 -5.73 -13.25
C LEU A 125 3.85 -7.22 -13.61
N SER A 126 2.72 -7.91 -13.43
CA SER A 126 2.61 -9.32 -13.82
C SER A 126 2.67 -9.47 -15.33
N THR A 127 1.96 -8.64 -16.09
CA THR A 127 1.98 -8.65 -17.55
C THR A 127 3.39 -8.44 -18.10
N GLU A 128 4.11 -7.45 -17.58
CA GLU A 128 5.51 -7.17 -17.96
C GLU A 128 6.41 -8.37 -17.66
N ALA A 129 6.27 -8.98 -16.48
CA ALA A 129 7.04 -10.16 -16.12
C ALA A 129 6.75 -11.36 -17.05
N PHE A 130 5.48 -11.60 -17.39
CA PHE A 130 5.11 -12.67 -18.34
C PHE A 130 5.72 -12.44 -19.72
N ILE A 131 5.65 -11.21 -20.25
CA ILE A 131 6.23 -10.87 -21.55
C ILE A 131 7.75 -11.08 -21.54
N GLN A 132 8.45 -10.57 -20.52
CA GLN A 132 9.90 -10.73 -20.40
C GLN A 132 10.32 -12.19 -20.34
N ILE A 133 9.59 -13.03 -19.60
CA ILE A 133 9.88 -14.46 -19.50
C ILE A 133 9.63 -15.15 -20.84
N LEU A 134 8.52 -14.86 -21.53
CA LEU A 134 8.22 -15.44 -22.85
C LEU A 134 9.27 -15.05 -23.90
N GLU A 135 9.68 -13.78 -23.93
CA GLU A 135 10.74 -13.31 -24.83
C GLU A 135 12.07 -14.04 -24.58
N SER A 136 12.44 -14.25 -23.32
CA SER A 136 13.66 -14.98 -22.96
C SER A 136 13.63 -16.44 -23.40
N GLN A 137 12.46 -17.10 -23.36
CA GLN A 137 12.30 -18.48 -23.80
C GLN A 137 12.39 -18.61 -25.33
N PHE A 138 11.72 -17.71 -26.07
CA PHE A 138 11.75 -17.74 -27.53
C PHE A 138 13.12 -17.38 -28.15
N GLN A 139 13.98 -16.66 -27.41
CA GLN A 139 15.36 -16.43 -27.83
C GLN A 139 16.25 -17.67 -27.60
N GLN A 140 15.96 -18.51 -26.62
CA GLN A 140 16.72 -19.74 -26.33
C GLN A 140 16.43 -20.87 -27.31
N GLU A 141 15.20 -20.95 -27.85
CA GLU A 141 14.83 -21.99 -28.84
C GLU A 141 15.35 -21.72 -30.26
N LYS A 142 15.87 -20.52 -30.54
CA LYS A 142 16.44 -20.13 -31.84
C LYS A 142 17.96 -20.33 -31.95
N LEU A 143 18.59 -20.89 -30.92
CA LEU A 143 20.01 -21.26 -30.89
C LEU A 143 20.17 -22.78 -30.96
#